data_AF-A0A6J5VMI6-F1
#
_entry.id   AF-A0A6J5VMI6-F1
#
_cell.length_a   1.000
_cell.length_b   1.000
_cell.length_c   1.000
_cell.angle_alpha   90.00
_cell.angle_beta   90.00
_cell.angle_gamma   90.00
#
_symmetry.space_group_name_H-M   'P 1'
#
loop_
_entity.id
_entity.type
_entity.pdbx_description
1 polymer ?
#
loop_
_entity_poly.entity_id
_entity_poly.type
_entity_poly.pdbx_seq_one_letter_code
_entity_poly.pdbx_strand_id
1 'polypeptide(L)'
;MNPYGSGYVGLQDAEPIIQRLALHELIDRRIGDSYDTYEVYLMAKAAYLCVQRSPEMRPSMGEVVRILEGENDHFHHLGEHFVPHYTK
;
A
#
# COMPACT_ATOMS: atom_id res chain seq x y z
N MET A 1 -27.34 -8.26 20.25
CA MET A 1 -26.90 -7.87 18.90
C MET A 1 -25.94 -6.70 19.06
N ASN A 2 -24.65 -6.92 18.85
CA ASN A 2 -23.63 -5.89 18.84
C ASN A 2 -23.02 -5.91 17.43
N PRO A 3 -23.04 -4.82 16.65
CA PRO A 3 -22.73 -4.86 15.21
C PRO A 3 -21.23 -4.92 14.88
N TYR A 4 -20.34 -4.87 15.87
CA TYR A 4 -18.89 -4.91 15.68
C TYR A 4 -18.33 -6.31 15.93
N GLY A 5 -18.73 -7.25 15.08
CA GLY A 5 -18.09 -8.55 14.99
C GLY A 5 -16.72 -8.41 14.32
N SER A 6 -15.66 -8.71 15.07
CA SER A 6 -14.37 -9.25 14.60
C SER A 6 -13.93 -8.85 13.17
N GLY A 7 -13.52 -7.60 12.97
CA GLY A 7 -12.91 -7.14 11.72
C GLY A 7 -11.40 -7.36 11.69
N TYR A 8 -10.93 -8.60 11.63
CA TYR A 8 -9.56 -8.86 11.16
C TYR A 8 -9.57 -8.63 9.64
N VAL A 9 -9.18 -7.45 9.20
CA VAL A 9 -8.89 -7.18 7.78
C VAL A 9 -7.66 -8.04 7.47
N GLY A 10 -7.86 -9.18 6.80
CA GLY A 10 -6.74 -9.98 6.34
C GLY A 10 -6.03 -9.23 5.23
N LEU A 11 -4.70 -9.36 5.09
CA LEU A 11 -3.97 -8.76 3.96
C LEU A 11 -4.53 -9.15 2.58
N GLN A 12 -5.34 -10.21 2.52
CA GLN A 12 -6.03 -10.69 1.33
C GLN A 12 -7.14 -9.74 0.85
N ASP A 13 -7.65 -8.88 1.73
CA ASP A 13 -8.68 -7.87 1.42
C ASP A 13 -8.07 -6.51 1.03
N ALA A 14 -6.74 -6.36 1.09
CA ALA A 14 -6.04 -5.11 0.77
C ALA A 14 -5.78 -4.93 -0.73
N GLU A 15 -5.87 -6.00 -1.52
CA GLU A 15 -5.68 -5.99 -2.98
C GLU A 15 -6.56 -4.95 -3.70
N PRO A 16 -7.88 -4.87 -3.48
CA PRO A 16 -8.70 -3.81 -4.09
C PRO A 16 -8.37 -2.41 -3.57
N ILE A 17 -7.88 -2.27 -2.34
CA ILE A 17 -7.55 -0.96 -1.73
C ILE A 17 -6.26 -0.40 -2.34
N ILE A 18 -5.24 -1.27 -2.52
CA ILE A 18 -3.97 -0.94 -3.16
C ILE A 18 -4.18 -0.60 -4.64
N GLN A 19 -4.99 -1.40 -5.35
CA GLN A 19 -5.30 -1.16 -6.78
C GLN A 19 -6.12 0.13 -7.00
N ARG A 20 -7.00 0.49 -6.05
CA ARG A 20 -7.82 1.71 -6.13
C ARG A 20 -7.13 2.95 -5.55
N LEU A 21 -5.88 2.82 -5.09
CA LEU A 21 -5.11 3.89 -4.45
C LEU A 21 -5.83 4.54 -3.25
N ALA A 22 -6.72 3.80 -2.59
CA ALA A 22 -7.45 4.27 -1.40
C ALA A 22 -6.58 4.10 -0.13
N LEU A 23 -5.32 4.56 -0.21
CA LEU A 23 -4.29 4.32 0.79
C LEU A 23 -4.60 4.94 2.16
N HIS A 24 -5.38 6.02 2.19
CA HIS A 24 -5.87 6.65 3.42
C HIS A 24 -6.71 5.69 4.30
N GLU A 25 -7.34 4.67 3.71
CA GLU A 25 -8.06 3.63 4.46
C GLU A 25 -7.11 2.64 5.15
N LEU A 26 -5.86 2.55 4.68
CA LEU A 26 -4.81 1.67 5.24
C LEU A 26 -3.99 2.35 6.34
N ILE A 27 -4.06 3.68 6.45
CA ILE A 27 -3.25 4.43 7.43
C ILE A 27 -3.83 4.29 8.83
N ASP A 28 -2.98 3.89 9.77
CA ASP A 28 -3.30 3.93 11.19
C ASP A 28 -3.55 5.39 11.61
N ARG A 29 -4.74 5.66 12.16
CA ARG A 29 -5.14 7.02 12.58
C ARG A 29 -4.16 7.69 13.56
N ARG A 30 -3.33 6.91 14.27
CA ARG A 30 -2.30 7.42 15.19
C ARG A 30 -1.12 8.08 14.48
N ILE A 31 -0.90 7.75 13.20
CA ILE A 31 0.11 8.39 12.35
C ILE A 31 -0.34 9.81 11.96
N GLY A 32 -1.65 10.10 12.05
CA GLY A 32 -2.21 11.39 11.67
C GLY A 32 -1.95 11.69 10.20
N ASP A 33 -1.75 12.97 9.88
CA ASP A 33 -1.52 13.44 8.51
C ASP A 33 -0.01 13.50 8.14
N SER A 34 0.87 12.96 8.99
CA SER A 34 2.32 13.03 8.78
C SER A 34 2.86 11.79 8.05
N TYR A 35 2.36 11.53 6.85
CA TYR A 35 2.87 10.46 5.99
C TYR A 35 3.01 10.92 4.55
N ASP A 36 4.00 10.38 3.86
CA ASP A 36 4.12 10.52 2.42
C ASP A 36 3.25 9.46 1.72
N THR A 37 2.36 9.90 0.83
CA THR A 37 1.41 8.99 0.18
C THR A 37 2.12 8.00 -0.76
N TYR A 38 3.24 8.41 -1.36
CA TYR A 38 4.03 7.56 -2.23
C TYR A 38 4.80 6.50 -1.42
N GLU A 39 5.41 6.87 -0.30
CA GLU A 39 6.06 5.89 0.60
C GLU A 39 5.06 4.85 1.10
N VAL A 40 3.84 5.28 1.45
CA VAL A 40 2.75 4.40 1.85
C VAL A 40 2.33 3.47 0.72
N TYR A 41 2.25 3.97 -0.52
CA TYR A 41 1.97 3.16 -1.68
C TYR A 41 3.03 2.06 -1.87
N LEU A 42 4.32 2.43 -1.81
CA LEU A 42 5.43 1.48 -1.95
C LEU A 42 5.38 0.42 -0.84
N MET A 43 5.13 0.83 0.40
CA MET A 43 4.98 -0.09 1.53
C MET A 43 3.80 -1.05 1.32
N ALA A 44 2.64 -0.55 0.89
CA ALA A 44 1.46 -1.37 0.66
C ALA A 44 1.68 -2.34 -0.51
N LYS A 45 2.28 -1.89 -1.61
CA LYS A 45 2.67 -2.71 -2.76
C LYS A 45 3.65 -3.82 -2.35
N ALA A 46 4.71 -3.48 -1.62
CA ALA A 46 5.68 -4.44 -1.11
C ALA A 46 5.00 -5.48 -0.20
N ALA A 47 4.18 -5.04 0.75
CA ALA A 47 3.46 -5.92 1.66
C ALA A 47 2.55 -6.90 0.90
N TYR A 48 1.77 -6.42 -0.07
CA TYR A 48 0.90 -7.26 -0.90
C TYR A 48 1.69 -8.34 -1.66
N LEU A 49 2.82 -7.98 -2.27
CA LEU A 49 3.66 -8.93 -2.99
C LEU A 49 4.30 -9.96 -2.05
N CYS A 50 4.72 -9.56 -0.85
CA CYS A 50 5.34 -10.45 0.14
C CYS A 50 4.39 -11.51 0.71
N VAL A 51 3.09 -11.21 0.82
CA VAL A 51 2.10 -12.11 1.43
C VAL A 51 1.35 -12.99 0.44
N GLN A 52 1.81 -13.04 -0.81
CA GLN A 52 1.20 -13.90 -1.83
C GLN A 52 1.13 -15.35 -1.38
N ARG A 53 -0.02 -15.99 -1.63
CA ARG A 53 -0.26 -17.40 -1.25
C ARG A 53 0.75 -18.32 -1.92
N SER A 54 1.00 -18.06 -3.19
CA SER A 54 1.97 -18.74 -4.03
C SER A 54 3.38 -18.21 -3.73
N PRO A 55 4.32 -19.07 -3.25
CA PRO A 55 5.69 -18.65 -2.94
C PRO A 55 6.45 -18.09 -4.14
N GLU A 56 6.21 -18.61 -5.34
CA GLU A 56 6.83 -18.19 -6.60
C GLU A 56 6.40 -16.79 -7.05
N MET A 57 5.31 -16.25 -6.50
CA MET A 57 4.87 -14.87 -6.74
C MET A 57 5.47 -13.88 -5.73
N ARG A 58 6.16 -14.36 -4.69
CA ARG A 58 6.78 -13.50 -3.69
C ARG A 58 8.12 -12.96 -4.22
N PRO A 59 8.37 -11.66 -4.08
CA PRO A 59 9.65 -11.07 -4.46
C PRO A 59 10.78 -11.58 -3.55
N SER A 60 11.99 -11.63 -4.09
CA SER A 60 13.20 -11.75 -3.27
C SER A 60 13.35 -10.53 -2.34
N MET A 61 14.07 -10.69 -1.23
CA MET A 61 14.32 -9.58 -0.32
C MET A 61 15.03 -8.39 -0.99
N GLY A 62 15.87 -8.64 -2.00
CA GLY A 62 16.48 -7.58 -2.80
C GLY A 62 15.45 -6.80 -3.63
N GLU A 63 14.47 -7.49 -4.20
CA GLU A 63 13.36 -6.84 -4.91
C GLU A 63 12.47 -6.04 -3.96
N VAL A 64 12.21 -6.54 -2.75
CA VAL A 64 11.46 -5.80 -1.72
C VAL A 64 12.16 -4.50 -1.39
N VAL A 65 13.47 -4.53 -1.14
CA VAL A 65 14.27 -3.33 -0.84
C VAL A 65 14.19 -2.33 -1.99
N ARG A 66 14.38 -2.78 -3.25
CA ARG A 66 14.26 -1.89 -4.42
C ARG A 66 12.88 -1.27 -4.60
N ILE A 67 11.81 -2.00 -4.25
CA ILE A 67 10.45 -1.45 -4.24
C ILE A 67 10.33 -0.35 -3.19
N LEU A 68 10.82 -0.59 -1.97
CA LEU A 68 10.76 0.39 -0.88
C LEU A 68 11.65 1.62 -1.14
N GLU A 69 12.76 1.46 -1.85
CA GLU A 69 13.63 2.56 -2.30
C GLU A 69 13.06 3.33 -3.51
N GLY A 70 11.98 2.84 -4.11
CA GLY A 70 11.32 3.50 -5.25
C GLY A 70 12.02 3.30 -6.60
N GLU A 71 12.97 2.36 -6.70
CA GLU A 71 13.82 2.17 -7.89
C GLU A 71 13.09 1.50 -9.07
N ASN A 72 11.92 0.91 -8.83
CA ASN A 72 11.23 0.02 -9.78
C ASN A 72 9.86 0.54 -10.25
N ASP A 73 9.52 1.80 -9.95
CA ASP A 73 8.22 2.39 -10.32
C ASP A 73 8.40 3.73 -11.04
N HIS A 74 7.91 3.78 -12.30
CA HIS A 74 7.70 5.03 -13.05
C HIS A 74 6.62 5.94 -12.42
N PHE A 75 6.08 5.54 -11.26
CA PHE A 75 5.04 6.26 -10.54
C PHE A 75 5.51 7.62 -10.03
N HIS A 76 6.82 7.86 -9.89
CA HIS A 76 7.35 9.19 -9.57
C HIS A 76 6.98 10.25 -10.64
N HIS A 77 6.66 9.84 -11.88
CA HIS A 77 6.17 10.74 -12.95
C HIS A 77 4.64 10.69 -13.15
N LEU A 78 3.98 9.60 -12.78
CA LEU A 78 2.50 9.50 -12.86
C LEU A 78 1.82 10.04 -11.60
N GLY A 79 2.52 10.09 -10.47
CA GLY A 79 2.07 10.71 -9.23
C GLY A 79 1.71 12.18 -9.44
N GLU A 80 2.53 12.92 -10.19
CA GLU A 80 2.24 14.31 -10.57
C GLU A 80 0.94 14.45 -11.41
N HIS A 81 0.51 13.41 -12.12
CA HIS A 81 -0.61 13.45 -13.07
C HIS A 81 -1.89 12.72 -12.61
N PHE A 82 -1.77 11.77 -11.66
CA PHE A 82 -2.88 11.03 -11.03
C PHE A 82 -3.09 11.36 -9.54
N VAL A 83 -2.11 12.03 -8.91
CA VAL A 83 -2.25 12.71 -7.60
C VAL A 83 -2.35 14.24 -7.78
N PRO A 84 -3.11 14.82 -8.75
CA PRO A 84 -3.17 16.28 -8.81
C PRO A 84 -3.82 16.91 -7.58
N HIS A 85 -4.61 16.18 -6.77
CA HIS A 85 -5.28 16.77 -5.62
C HIS A 85 -5.47 15.76 -4.48
N TYR A 86 -4.42 15.56 -3.69
CA TYR A 86 -4.61 15.37 -2.25
C TYR A 86 -3.70 16.33 -1.47
N THR A 87 -3.71 17.59 -1.92
CA THR A 87 -3.62 18.70 -1.00
C THR A 87 -4.90 18.72 -0.17
N LYS A 88 -4.71 18.70 1.15
CA LYS A 88 -5.67 18.91 2.24
C LYS A 88 -6.93 19.70 1.88
#